data_AF-A0A9D6UWF1-F1
#
_entry.id   AF-A0A9D6UWF1-F1
#
_cell.length_a   1.000
_cell.length_b   1.000
_cell.length_c   1.000
_cell.angle_alpha   90.00
_cell.angle_beta   90.00
_cell.angle_gamma   90.00
#
_symmetry.space_group_name_H-M   'P 1'
#
loop_
_entity.id
_entity.type
_entity.pdbx_description
1 polymer ?
#
loop_
_entity_poly.entity_id
_entity_poly.type
_entity_poly.pdbx_seq_one_letter_code
_entity_poly.pdbx_strand_id
1 'polypeptide(L)'
;MVPRRAFTLIELLVVISIISLLSSIVLASINSARAKAQKAAALRFSAQFNRSLGGDARGIWDFDDNSGTSARDLSRNGSSGAFQGSPAWSSDTVSGTGSSLSFNGSNAYLLGSIPTGTFSGDFTITAWFKRSAQTTWGTVFSNSVGTSDTAIMTMRNNTNQFGIMRVGVTENEGVYIDLGSDMDGKWIFGVVQRQGNVLKVMAYKDGRLISNSGNITWTLLSTNQFYIGRHYSGSTGLLWNGLIDEVSVYSDALSIAKIEELYTKGSQKLIAYER
;
A
#
# COMPACT_ATOMS: atom_id res chain seq x y z
N MET A 1 -0.75 -78.56 8.92
CA MET A 1 -0.55 -77.20 9.46
C MET A 1 0.62 -76.56 8.72
N VAL A 2 0.39 -75.49 7.97
CA VAL A 2 1.48 -74.76 7.29
C VAL A 2 2.18 -73.89 8.34
N PRO A 3 3.52 -73.97 8.51
CA PRO A 3 4.23 -73.16 9.49
C PRO A 3 4.15 -71.68 9.10
N ARG A 4 3.66 -70.84 10.01
CA ARG A 4 3.69 -69.38 9.84
C ARG A 4 5.13 -68.91 10.05
N ARG A 5 5.75 -68.39 8.98
CA ARG A 5 7.06 -67.73 9.09
C ARG A 5 6.89 -66.42 9.86
N ALA A 6 7.61 -66.29 10.98
CA ALA A 6 7.71 -65.04 11.73
C ALA A 6 8.84 -64.18 11.14
N PHE A 7 8.61 -62.88 11.03
CA PHE A 7 9.63 -61.92 10.58
C PHE A 7 10.76 -61.79 11.60
N THR A 8 11.99 -61.64 11.11
CA THR A 8 13.16 -61.36 11.93
C THR A 8 13.23 -59.88 12.30
N LEU A 9 13.89 -59.58 13.43
CA LEU A 9 14.10 -58.22 13.91
C LEU A 9 14.82 -57.34 12.88
N ILE A 10 15.75 -57.90 12.10
CA ILE A 10 16.50 -57.16 11.08
C ILE A 10 15.63 -56.82 9.86
N GLU A 11 14.73 -57.72 9.45
CA GLU A 11 13.77 -57.44 8.37
C GLU A 11 12.83 -56.30 8.75
N LEU A 12 12.35 -56.26 9.99
CA LEU A 12 11.48 -55.18 10.48
C LEU A 12 12.22 -53.83 10.49
N LEU A 13 13.49 -53.82 10.90
CA LEU A 13 14.30 -52.61 11.00
C LEU A 13 14.61 -52.03 9.61
N VAL A 14 14.88 -52.88 8.62
CA VAL A 14 15.07 -52.49 7.21
C VAL A 14 13.79 -51.89 6.62
N VAL A 15 12.63 -52.47 6.92
CA VAL A 15 11.35 -51.94 6.41
C VAL A 15 11.06 -50.55 6.95
N ILE A 16 11.26 -50.32 8.25
CA ILE A 16 11.01 -49.02 8.89
C ILE A 16 11.99 -47.96 8.37
N SER A 17 13.26 -48.31 8.14
CA SER A 17 14.24 -47.36 7.61
C SER A 17 13.91 -46.94 6.18
N ILE A 18 13.45 -47.87 5.33
CA ILE A 18 13.01 -47.58 3.96
C ILE A 18 11.76 -46.69 3.97
N ILE A 19 10.74 -47.00 4.78
CA ILE A 19 9.52 -46.18 4.88
C ILE A 19 9.85 -44.76 5.37
N SER A 20 10.76 -44.62 6.34
CA SER A 20 11.18 -43.31 6.86
C SER A 20 11.89 -42.47 5.79
N LEU A 21 12.78 -43.11 5.01
CA LEU A 21 13.47 -42.46 3.91
C LEU A 21 12.48 -42.04 2.79
N LEU A 22 11.57 -42.91 2.40
CA LEU A 22 10.57 -42.60 1.38
C LEU A 22 9.61 -41.50 1.84
N SER A 23 9.19 -41.52 3.11
CA SER A 23 8.31 -40.52 3.70
C SER A 23 8.92 -39.13 3.73
N SER A 24 10.23 -39.01 4.04
CA SER A 24 10.91 -37.71 4.05
C SER A 24 11.02 -37.09 2.65
N ILE A 25 11.29 -37.91 1.63
CA ILE A 25 11.34 -37.49 0.22
C ILE A 25 9.96 -37.03 -0.24
N VAL A 26 8.92 -37.80 0.08
CA VAL A 26 7.53 -37.45 -0.25
C VAL A 26 7.14 -36.14 0.44
N LEU A 27 7.43 -35.96 1.73
CA LEU A 27 7.10 -34.74 2.47
C LEU A 27 7.81 -33.50 1.91
N ALA A 28 9.10 -33.61 1.58
CA ALA A 28 9.86 -32.54 0.95
C ALA A 28 9.30 -32.16 -0.43
N SER A 29 8.89 -33.16 -1.23
CA SER A 29 8.27 -32.93 -2.53
C SER A 29 6.89 -32.26 -2.43
N ILE A 30 6.06 -32.65 -1.46
CA ILE A 30 4.74 -32.06 -1.22
C ILE A 30 4.86 -30.62 -0.75
N ASN A 31 5.81 -30.31 0.14
CA ASN A 31 6.05 -28.93 0.60
C ASN A 31 6.45 -28.02 -0.57
N SER A 32 7.35 -28.50 -1.42
CA SER A 32 7.77 -27.78 -2.63
C SER A 32 6.62 -27.58 -3.61
N ALA A 33 5.77 -28.60 -3.80
CA ALA A 33 4.59 -28.53 -4.66
C ALA A 33 3.54 -27.54 -4.13
N ARG A 34 3.29 -27.53 -2.82
CA ARG A 34 2.38 -26.55 -2.17
C ARG A 34 2.87 -25.12 -2.33
N ALA A 35 4.16 -24.87 -2.10
CA ALA A 35 4.75 -23.55 -2.29
C ALA A 35 4.63 -23.06 -3.75
N LYS A 36 4.90 -23.94 -4.73
CA LYS A 36 4.71 -23.64 -6.16
C LYS A 36 3.23 -23.39 -6.51
N ALA A 37 2.32 -24.18 -5.97
CA ALA A 37 0.87 -24.00 -6.19
C ALA A 37 0.36 -22.66 -5.62
N GLN A 38 0.83 -22.27 -4.43
CA GLN A 38 0.53 -20.97 -3.83
C GLN A 38 1.08 -19.81 -4.67
N LYS A 39 2.34 -19.88 -5.13
CA LYS A 39 2.92 -18.89 -6.05
C LYS A 39 2.11 -18.78 -7.36
N ALA A 40 1.73 -19.91 -7.97
CA ALA A 40 0.94 -19.93 -9.20
C ALA A 40 -0.49 -19.37 -9.01
N ALA A 41 -1.13 -19.64 -7.87
CA ALA A 41 -2.42 -19.07 -7.52
C ALA A 41 -2.31 -17.55 -7.32
N ALA A 42 -1.26 -17.07 -6.64
CA ALA A 42 -0.99 -15.65 -6.44
C ALA A 42 -0.75 -14.91 -7.77
N LEU A 43 0.01 -15.50 -8.69
CA LEU A 43 0.24 -14.94 -10.02
C LEU A 43 -1.06 -14.84 -10.83
N ARG A 44 -1.94 -15.84 -10.74
CA ARG A 44 -3.26 -15.82 -11.41
C ARG A 44 -4.19 -14.77 -10.82
N PHE A 45 -4.20 -14.65 -9.49
CA PHE A 45 -4.92 -13.61 -8.76
C PHE A 45 -4.43 -12.22 -9.18
N SER A 46 -3.12 -11.97 -9.13
CA SER A 46 -2.50 -10.73 -9.58
C SER A 46 -2.80 -10.42 -11.06
N ALA A 47 -2.82 -11.42 -11.94
CA ALA A 47 -3.18 -11.23 -13.34
C ALA A 47 -4.67 -10.95 -13.58
N GLN A 48 -5.58 -11.48 -12.76
CA GLN A 48 -7.01 -11.10 -12.79
C GLN A 48 -7.21 -9.69 -12.23
N PHE A 49 -6.55 -9.37 -11.12
CA PHE A 49 -6.51 -8.05 -10.47
C PHE A 49 -6.03 -6.94 -11.43
N ASN A 50 -4.90 -7.17 -12.10
CA ASN A 50 -4.35 -6.21 -13.06
C ASN A 50 -5.28 -6.00 -14.27
N ARG A 51 -6.17 -6.94 -14.57
CA ARG A 51 -7.17 -6.79 -15.65
C ARG A 51 -8.42 -6.03 -15.19
N SER A 52 -8.82 -6.14 -13.92
CA SER A 52 -10.00 -5.45 -13.38
C SER A 52 -9.73 -4.01 -12.92
N LEU A 53 -8.47 -3.68 -12.61
CA LEU A 53 -8.04 -2.37 -12.10
C LEU A 53 -6.98 -1.66 -12.96
N GLY A 54 -6.25 -2.39 -13.82
CA GLY A 54 -5.11 -1.83 -14.55
C GLY A 54 -5.47 -0.90 -15.71
N GLY A 55 -6.73 -0.88 -16.17
CA GLY A 55 -7.20 0.06 -17.20
C GLY A 55 -7.33 1.49 -16.69
N ASP A 56 -7.64 1.66 -15.41
CA ASP A 56 -7.91 2.95 -14.79
C ASP A 56 -6.78 3.43 -13.89
N ALA A 57 -5.77 2.60 -13.64
CA ALA A 57 -4.58 2.97 -12.89
C ALA A 57 -3.86 4.13 -13.59
N ARG A 58 -3.50 5.16 -12.82
CA ARG A 58 -2.78 6.36 -13.26
C ARG A 58 -1.39 6.48 -12.64
N GLY A 59 -1.19 5.85 -11.49
CA GLY A 59 0.11 5.70 -10.85
C GLY A 59 0.05 4.57 -9.84
N ILE A 60 1.05 3.70 -9.83
CA ILE A 60 1.20 2.63 -8.83
C ILE A 60 2.66 2.59 -8.39
N TRP A 61 2.91 2.79 -7.10
CA TRP A 61 4.23 2.72 -6.47
C TRP A 61 4.17 1.75 -5.29
N ASP A 62 4.72 0.55 -5.50
CA ASP A 62 4.81 -0.51 -4.49
C ASP A 62 6.03 -0.36 -3.56
N PHE A 63 6.96 0.53 -3.91
CA PHE A 63 8.22 0.77 -3.20
C PHE A 63 9.06 -0.50 -2.92
N ASP A 64 9.02 -1.49 -3.82
CA ASP A 64 9.79 -2.73 -3.68
C ASP A 64 11.13 -2.73 -4.45
N ASP A 65 11.53 -1.59 -5.02
CA ASP A 65 12.81 -1.47 -5.75
C ASP A 65 14.04 -1.58 -4.83
N ASN A 66 13.88 -1.24 -3.55
CA ASN A 66 14.88 -1.34 -2.47
C ASN A 66 16.25 -0.69 -2.80
N SER A 67 16.30 0.17 -3.82
CA SER A 67 17.51 0.83 -4.32
C SER A 67 17.15 1.92 -5.33
N GLY A 68 18.11 2.79 -5.63
CA GLY A 68 17.94 3.86 -6.61
C GLY A 68 17.44 5.18 -6.03
N THR A 69 17.14 6.12 -6.92
CA THR A 69 16.84 7.53 -6.61
C THR A 69 15.45 7.95 -7.07
N SER A 70 14.57 6.98 -7.35
CA SER A 70 13.20 7.20 -7.78
C SER A 70 12.33 6.01 -7.42
N ALA A 71 11.03 6.23 -7.26
CA ALA A 71 10.04 5.17 -7.23
C ALA A 71 9.49 4.92 -8.63
N ARG A 72 9.61 3.68 -9.10
CA ARG A 72 9.07 3.26 -10.40
C ARG A 72 7.54 3.25 -10.37
N ASP A 73 6.92 3.76 -11.44
CA ASP A 73 5.50 3.56 -11.71
C ASP A 73 5.22 2.20 -12.39
N LEU A 74 4.27 1.45 -11.85
CA LEU A 74 3.81 0.16 -12.37
C LEU A 74 2.52 0.23 -13.21
N SER A 75 1.86 1.40 -13.27
CA SER A 75 0.60 1.60 -13.99
C SER A 75 0.75 1.71 -15.51
N ARG A 76 1.98 1.71 -16.03
CA ARG A 76 2.34 1.95 -17.45
C ARG A 76 2.08 3.37 -17.97
N ASN A 77 1.78 4.33 -17.09
CA ASN A 77 1.55 5.73 -17.48
C ASN A 77 2.80 6.61 -17.39
N GLY A 78 3.92 6.06 -16.91
CA GLY A 78 5.18 6.80 -16.81
C GLY A 78 5.20 7.78 -15.63
N SER A 79 4.39 7.53 -14.60
CA SER A 79 4.24 8.41 -13.43
C SER A 79 5.29 8.19 -12.36
N SER A 80 6.52 7.84 -12.73
CA SER A 80 7.59 7.61 -11.73
C SER A 80 7.85 8.87 -10.89
N GLY A 81 8.13 8.67 -9.60
CA GLY A 81 8.42 9.76 -8.65
C GLY A 81 9.92 9.88 -8.39
N ALA A 82 10.51 11.04 -8.62
CA ALA A 82 11.92 11.32 -8.32
C ALA A 82 12.11 11.65 -6.83
N PHE A 83 13.16 11.11 -6.21
CA PHE A 83 13.47 11.38 -4.80
C PHE A 83 14.06 12.77 -4.61
N GLN A 84 13.59 13.46 -3.57
CA GLN A 84 14.08 14.75 -3.12
C GLN A 84 14.40 14.63 -1.63
N GLY A 85 15.52 15.20 -1.17
CA GLY A 85 15.97 15.06 0.21
C GLY A 85 16.26 13.62 0.67
N SER A 86 16.39 12.69 -0.28
CA SER A 86 16.79 11.28 -0.08
C SER A 86 15.99 10.53 0.99
N PRO A 87 14.68 10.26 0.76
CA PRO A 87 13.96 9.23 1.53
C PRO A 87 14.74 7.91 1.51
N ALA A 88 14.67 7.18 2.62
CA ALA A 88 15.41 5.94 2.80
C ALA A 88 14.52 4.73 2.55
N TRP A 89 15.08 3.65 2.00
CA TRP A 89 14.40 2.36 1.95
C TRP A 89 14.31 1.76 3.35
N SER A 90 13.20 1.07 3.63
CA SER A 90 12.91 0.42 4.91
C SER A 90 12.42 -1.00 4.68
N SER A 91 12.83 -1.93 5.55
CA SER A 91 12.30 -3.30 5.58
C SER A 91 11.08 -3.46 6.48
N ASP A 92 10.69 -2.43 7.23
CA ASP A 92 9.40 -2.39 7.93
C ASP A 92 8.32 -2.12 6.89
N THR A 93 7.53 -3.15 6.58
CA THR A 93 6.41 -3.09 5.63
C THR A 93 5.17 -3.68 6.27
N VAL A 94 3.99 -3.35 5.73
CA VAL A 94 2.72 -3.90 6.22
C VAL A 94 2.65 -5.43 6.09
N SER A 95 3.28 -5.99 5.05
CA SER A 95 3.26 -7.43 4.76
C SER A 95 4.38 -8.22 5.44
N GLY A 96 5.37 -7.53 6.03
CA GLY A 96 6.61 -8.13 6.52
C GLY A 96 7.57 -8.60 5.42
N THR A 97 7.29 -8.29 4.16
CA THR A 97 8.16 -8.58 3.01
C THR A 97 8.24 -7.38 2.06
N GLY A 98 9.24 -7.36 1.18
CA GLY A 98 9.45 -6.24 0.26
C GLY A 98 10.13 -5.05 0.94
N SER A 99 9.82 -3.84 0.48
CA SER A 99 10.34 -2.60 1.06
C SER A 99 9.27 -1.51 1.10
N SER A 100 9.47 -0.55 1.99
CA SER A 100 8.71 0.69 2.04
C SER A 100 9.67 1.89 1.94
N LEU A 101 9.13 3.10 1.82
CA LEU A 101 9.93 4.31 1.94
C LEU A 101 9.75 4.97 3.31
N SER A 102 10.87 5.40 3.89
CA SER A 102 10.98 6.13 5.14
C SER A 102 11.28 7.60 4.88
N PHE A 103 10.45 8.45 5.48
CA PHE A 103 10.51 9.90 5.37
C PHE A 103 10.85 10.50 6.74
N ASN A 104 11.77 11.47 6.75
CA ASN A 104 12.37 12.01 7.96
C ASN A 104 11.62 13.20 8.58
N GLY A 105 10.51 13.65 7.99
CA GLY A 105 9.78 14.83 8.47
C GLY A 105 10.46 16.18 8.21
N SER A 106 11.57 16.23 7.47
CA SER A 106 12.40 17.43 7.31
C SER A 106 12.58 17.87 5.86
N ASN A 107 12.99 16.96 4.97
CA ASN A 107 13.26 17.31 3.57
C ASN A 107 13.00 16.18 2.56
N ALA A 108 12.76 14.96 3.03
CA ALA A 108 12.53 13.80 2.18
C ALA A 108 11.12 13.81 1.57
N TYR A 109 11.00 13.67 0.25
CA TYR A 109 9.73 13.48 -0.47
C TYR A 109 9.98 12.94 -1.89
N LEU A 110 8.91 12.55 -2.59
CA LEU A 110 8.93 12.26 -4.02
C LEU A 110 8.22 13.37 -4.77
N LEU A 111 8.73 13.73 -5.95
CA LEU A 111 8.07 14.61 -6.91
C LEU A 111 7.89 13.88 -8.24
N GLY A 112 6.70 13.93 -8.81
CA GLY A 112 6.44 13.35 -10.12
C GLY A 112 5.29 14.03 -10.86
N SER A 113 4.91 13.44 -11.99
CA SER A 113 3.76 13.86 -12.78
C SER A 113 2.87 12.67 -13.10
N ILE A 114 1.57 12.92 -13.18
CA ILE A 114 0.52 11.93 -13.42
C ILE A 114 -0.30 12.39 -14.63
N PRO A 115 -0.95 11.50 -15.41
CA PRO A 115 -1.72 11.91 -16.59
C PRO A 115 -2.67 13.08 -16.31
N THR A 116 -2.67 14.07 -17.19
CA THR A 116 -3.53 15.24 -17.08
C THR A 116 -5.00 14.83 -16.99
N GLY A 117 -5.74 15.51 -16.11
CA GLY A 117 -7.15 15.21 -15.87
C GLY A 117 -7.42 14.07 -14.88
N THR A 118 -6.39 13.41 -14.35
CA THR A 118 -6.54 12.34 -13.33
C THR A 118 -7.42 12.77 -12.15
N PHE A 119 -7.35 14.05 -11.74
CA PHE A 119 -8.10 14.59 -10.61
C PHE A 119 -9.29 15.46 -11.01
N SER A 120 -9.69 15.46 -12.30
CA SER A 120 -10.78 16.29 -12.81
C SER A 120 -12.16 15.66 -12.60
N GLY A 121 -12.26 14.34 -12.68
CA GLY A 121 -13.48 13.57 -12.48
C GLY A 121 -13.38 12.62 -11.30
N ASP A 122 -13.81 11.38 -11.53
CA ASP A 122 -13.74 10.31 -10.56
C ASP A 122 -12.29 9.92 -10.32
N PHE A 123 -11.96 9.64 -9.07
CA PHE A 123 -10.66 9.07 -8.74
C PHE A 123 -10.71 8.30 -7.42
N THR A 124 -9.73 7.42 -7.25
CA THR A 124 -9.44 6.80 -5.96
C THR A 124 -7.93 6.81 -5.74
N ILE A 125 -7.51 7.30 -4.58
CA ILE A 125 -6.13 7.24 -4.11
C ILE A 125 -6.09 6.31 -2.89
N THR A 126 -5.14 5.39 -2.88
CA THR A 126 -4.87 4.53 -1.72
C THR A 126 -3.41 4.58 -1.35
N ALA A 127 -3.11 4.37 -0.08
CA ALA A 127 -1.75 4.16 0.40
C ALA A 127 -1.78 3.41 1.73
N TRP A 128 -0.76 2.58 1.95
CA TRP A 128 -0.37 2.17 3.28
C TRP A 128 0.56 3.23 3.87
N PHE A 129 0.34 3.62 5.12
CA PHE A 129 1.23 4.55 5.81
C PHE A 129 1.35 4.18 7.29
N LYS A 130 2.48 4.55 7.88
CA LYS A 130 2.76 4.41 9.31
C LYS A 130 3.45 5.67 9.80
N ARG A 131 2.76 6.46 10.62
CA ARG A 131 3.30 7.70 11.19
C ARG A 131 4.24 7.38 12.36
N SER A 132 5.42 7.97 12.40
CA SER A 132 6.40 7.73 13.48
C SER A 132 5.95 8.32 14.82
N ALA A 133 5.44 9.54 14.80
CA ALA A 133 4.93 10.27 15.96
C ALA A 133 3.95 11.37 15.51
N GLN A 134 3.09 11.84 16.41
CA GLN A 134 2.25 13.00 16.13
C GLN A 134 3.09 14.22 15.74
N THR A 135 2.76 14.80 14.60
CA THR A 135 3.27 16.09 14.13
C THR A 135 2.09 17.03 13.92
N THR A 136 2.37 18.34 13.84
CA THR A 136 1.31 19.32 13.63
C THR A 136 0.63 19.08 12.29
N TRP A 137 1.41 18.76 11.27
CA TRP A 137 0.92 18.34 9.96
C TRP A 137 1.86 17.29 9.37
N GLY A 138 1.35 16.51 8.42
CA GLY A 138 2.16 15.58 7.63
C GLY A 138 1.31 15.00 6.51
N THR A 139 1.83 15.02 5.29
CA THR A 139 1.07 14.66 4.10
C THR A 139 1.67 13.45 3.40
N VAL A 140 0.85 12.41 3.19
CA VAL A 140 1.22 11.18 2.46
C VAL A 140 1.20 11.43 0.97
N PHE A 141 0.18 12.09 0.42
CA PHE A 141 0.06 12.40 -1.01
C PHE A 141 -0.37 13.85 -1.25
N SER A 142 -0.02 14.47 -2.35
CA SER A 142 -0.70 15.70 -2.77
C SER A 142 -0.74 15.78 -4.27
N ASN A 143 -1.80 16.38 -4.80
CA ASN A 143 -1.99 16.55 -6.23
C ASN A 143 -1.53 17.92 -6.70
N SER A 144 -0.55 18.56 -6.07
CA SER A 144 -0.04 19.84 -6.52
C SER A 144 1.42 20.08 -6.15
N VAL A 145 2.01 21.03 -6.86
CA VAL A 145 3.34 21.58 -6.59
C VAL A 145 3.18 23.08 -6.37
N GLY A 146 3.57 23.56 -5.18
CA GLY A 146 3.45 24.97 -4.80
C GLY A 146 2.49 25.21 -3.63
N THR A 147 2.22 26.48 -3.34
CA THR A 147 1.49 26.93 -2.13
C THR A 147 -0.02 26.99 -2.29
N SER A 148 -0.51 26.79 -3.51
CA SER A 148 -1.92 26.69 -3.85
C SER A 148 -2.26 25.22 -4.05
N ASP A 149 -3.46 24.83 -3.61
CA ASP A 149 -4.16 23.56 -3.86
C ASP A 149 -4.28 22.65 -2.63
N THR A 150 -4.12 21.33 -2.79
CA THR A 150 -4.69 20.35 -1.86
C THR A 150 -3.67 19.34 -1.35
N ALA A 151 -3.58 19.20 -0.03
CA ALA A 151 -2.96 18.06 0.63
C ALA A 151 -3.97 16.90 0.69
N ILE A 152 -3.69 15.80 -0.01
CA ILE A 152 -4.59 14.63 -0.10
C ILE A 152 -4.02 13.49 0.76
N MET A 153 -4.78 12.91 1.68
CA MET A 153 -4.18 11.98 2.66
C MET A 153 -3.19 12.71 3.57
N THR A 154 -3.71 13.64 4.37
CA THR A 154 -2.94 14.48 5.30
C THR A 154 -3.45 14.34 6.74
N MET A 155 -2.53 14.45 7.70
CA MET A 155 -2.82 14.52 9.12
C MET A 155 -3.03 15.96 9.57
N ARG A 156 -3.92 16.20 10.53
CA ARG A 156 -4.29 17.56 11.00
C ARG A 156 -3.83 17.86 12.44
N ASN A 157 -3.33 19.08 12.65
CA ASN A 157 -3.10 19.79 13.93
C ASN A 157 -2.76 18.93 15.17
N ASN A 158 -1.67 18.15 15.16
CA ASN A 158 -1.28 17.28 16.30
C ASN A 158 -2.42 16.35 16.76
N THR A 159 -3.35 16.00 15.87
CA THR A 159 -4.45 15.07 16.13
C THR A 159 -4.23 13.75 15.38
N ASN A 160 -5.12 12.79 15.62
CA ASN A 160 -5.22 11.56 14.83
C ASN A 160 -6.25 11.67 13.71
N GLN A 161 -6.57 12.90 13.28
CA GLN A 161 -7.44 13.13 12.15
C GLN A 161 -6.68 12.98 10.83
N PHE A 162 -7.22 12.17 9.94
CA PHE A 162 -6.71 11.88 8.62
C PHE A 162 -7.72 12.32 7.56
N GLY A 163 -7.26 12.92 6.47
CA GLY A 163 -8.14 13.18 5.35
C GLY A 163 -7.56 14.12 4.31
N ILE A 164 -8.34 15.11 3.90
CA ILE A 164 -7.99 16.03 2.83
C ILE A 164 -8.15 17.47 3.31
N MET A 165 -7.27 18.34 2.83
CA MET A 165 -7.28 19.75 3.16
C MET A 165 -7.09 20.60 1.92
N ARG A 166 -7.97 21.59 1.74
CA ARG A 166 -7.68 22.68 0.82
C ARG A 166 -6.77 23.69 1.51
N VAL A 167 -5.65 24.00 0.89
CA VAL A 167 -4.64 24.93 1.38
C VAL A 167 -4.77 26.27 0.66
N GLY A 168 -4.70 27.36 1.42
CA GLY A 168 -4.85 28.74 0.90
C GLY A 168 -6.27 29.33 1.02
N VAL A 169 -7.23 28.58 1.55
CA VAL A 169 -8.50 29.10 2.08
C VAL A 169 -8.38 29.06 3.61
N THR A 170 -9.03 29.97 4.35
CA THR A 170 -9.04 29.97 5.83
C THR A 170 -9.07 28.54 6.37
N GLU A 171 -8.19 28.19 7.31
CA GLU A 171 -7.68 26.86 7.75
C GLU A 171 -8.70 25.71 8.02
N ASN A 172 -9.98 25.87 7.70
CA ASN A 172 -11.09 25.01 8.08
C ASN A 172 -11.83 24.30 6.92
N GLU A 173 -11.40 24.39 5.66
CA GLU A 173 -12.01 23.61 4.57
C GLU A 173 -11.27 22.27 4.34
N GLY A 174 -11.59 21.27 5.17
CA GLY A 174 -11.11 19.92 4.97
C GLY A 174 -12.12 18.85 5.38
N VAL A 175 -11.96 17.66 4.81
CA VAL A 175 -12.76 16.49 5.14
C VAL A 175 -11.84 15.52 5.86
N TYR A 176 -12.16 15.23 7.11
CA TYR A 176 -11.33 14.41 7.98
C TYR A 176 -12.14 13.33 8.67
N ILE A 177 -11.47 12.23 8.98
CA ILE A 177 -11.95 11.17 9.84
C ILE A 177 -11.03 11.05 11.05
N ASP A 178 -11.59 10.66 12.19
CA ASP A 178 -10.78 10.31 13.36
C ASP A 178 -10.31 8.87 13.25
N LEU A 179 -8.99 8.66 13.30
CA LEU A 179 -8.41 7.32 13.36
C LEU A 179 -8.48 6.70 14.77
N GLY A 180 -8.83 7.48 15.79
CA GLY A 180 -8.83 7.09 17.19
C GLY A 180 -7.47 7.28 17.86
N SER A 181 -7.42 7.09 19.18
CA SER A 181 -6.17 7.13 19.95
C SER A 181 -5.26 5.94 19.61
N ASP A 182 -3.95 6.09 19.78
CA ASP A 182 -2.96 5.00 19.63
C ASP A 182 -2.84 4.43 18.19
N MET A 183 -2.69 5.32 17.19
CA MET A 183 -2.44 4.94 15.79
C MET A 183 -1.01 5.21 15.31
N ASP A 184 -0.19 5.87 16.14
CA ASP A 184 1.23 6.08 15.85
C ASP A 184 1.98 4.75 15.89
N GLY A 185 2.97 4.59 15.02
CA GLY A 185 3.74 3.36 14.89
C GLY A 185 2.95 2.18 14.31
N LYS A 186 1.71 2.38 13.84
CA LYS A 186 0.88 1.33 13.24
C LYS A 186 0.66 1.60 11.76
N TRP A 187 0.64 0.53 10.97
CA TRP A 187 0.28 0.58 9.55
C TRP A 187 -1.24 0.78 9.41
N ILE A 188 -1.61 1.79 8.64
CA ILE A 188 -3.00 2.16 8.30
C ILE A 188 -3.13 2.19 6.79
N PHE A 189 -4.23 1.65 6.28
CA PHE A 189 -4.59 1.76 4.87
C PHE A 189 -5.56 2.92 4.69
N GLY A 190 -5.09 4.02 4.11
CA GLY A 190 -5.89 5.20 3.82
C GLY A 190 -6.46 5.16 2.41
N VAL A 191 -7.68 5.68 2.26
CA VAL A 191 -8.35 5.82 0.97
C VAL A 191 -9.01 7.18 0.87
N VAL A 192 -8.81 7.85 -0.26
CA VAL A 192 -9.56 9.03 -0.66
C VAL A 192 -10.19 8.75 -2.01
N GLN A 193 -11.51 8.79 -2.05
CA GLN A 193 -12.29 8.54 -3.25
C GLN A 193 -13.13 9.76 -3.60
N ARG A 194 -13.27 10.04 -4.89
CA ARG A 194 -14.20 11.01 -5.43
C ARG A 194 -15.03 10.37 -6.54
N GLN A 195 -16.34 10.56 -6.47
CA GLN A 195 -17.30 10.23 -7.52
C GLN A 195 -18.10 11.49 -7.87
N GLY A 196 -17.93 12.02 -9.08
CA GLY A 196 -18.41 13.35 -9.46
C GLY A 196 -17.84 14.41 -8.53
N ASN A 197 -18.68 15.03 -7.70
CA ASN A 197 -18.26 15.98 -6.65
C ASN A 197 -18.39 15.42 -5.24
N VAL A 198 -18.70 14.15 -5.09
CA VAL A 198 -18.84 13.49 -3.79
C VAL A 198 -17.50 12.87 -3.41
N LEU A 199 -16.89 13.41 -2.37
CA LEU A 199 -15.68 12.89 -1.76
C LEU A 199 -16.02 11.99 -0.57
N LYS A 200 -15.24 10.91 -0.42
CA LYS A 200 -15.23 10.04 0.74
C LYS A 200 -13.80 9.73 1.17
N VAL A 201 -13.52 9.98 2.44
CA VAL A 201 -12.27 9.57 3.11
C VAL A 201 -12.57 8.33 3.94
N MET A 202 -11.72 7.31 3.84
CA MET A 202 -11.81 6.06 4.61
C MET A 202 -10.43 5.66 5.13
N ALA A 203 -10.41 4.94 6.25
CA ALA A 203 -9.21 4.28 6.74
C ALA A 203 -9.53 2.89 7.28
N TYR A 204 -8.61 1.95 7.06
CA TYR A 204 -8.73 0.56 7.45
C TYR A 204 -7.49 0.10 8.23
N LYS A 205 -7.72 -0.83 9.15
CA LYS A 205 -6.68 -1.56 9.87
C LYS A 205 -7.17 -2.95 10.22
N ASP A 206 -6.30 -3.95 10.13
CA ASP A 206 -6.58 -5.36 10.40
C ASP A 206 -7.83 -5.89 9.64
N GLY A 207 -8.03 -5.41 8.42
CA GLY A 207 -9.14 -5.77 7.52
C GLY A 207 -10.48 -5.13 7.89
N ARG A 208 -10.49 -4.19 8.84
CA ARG A 208 -11.71 -3.53 9.33
C ARG A 208 -11.65 -2.03 9.07
N LEU A 209 -12.80 -1.45 8.72
CA LEU A 209 -12.97 0.00 8.60
C LEU A 209 -12.81 0.62 10.00
N ILE A 210 -11.90 1.59 10.12
CA ILE A 210 -11.76 2.42 11.33
C ILE A 210 -12.86 3.47 11.34
N SER A 211 -12.91 4.29 10.29
CA SER A 211 -13.83 5.41 10.15
C SER A 211 -13.98 5.82 8.69
N ASN A 212 -15.05 6.53 8.38
CA ASN A 212 -15.27 7.15 7.09
C ASN A 212 -16.00 8.49 7.24
N SER A 213 -15.78 9.40 6.29
CA SER A 213 -16.36 10.75 6.34
C SER A 213 -17.85 10.83 5.95
N GLY A 214 -18.45 9.71 5.52
CA GLY A 214 -19.66 9.74 4.72
C GLY A 214 -19.42 10.41 3.37
N ASN A 215 -20.51 10.84 2.73
CA ASN A 215 -20.50 11.48 1.43
C ASN A 215 -20.46 13.01 1.61
N ILE A 216 -19.36 13.64 1.21
CA ILE A 216 -19.18 15.09 1.34
C ILE A 216 -19.04 15.71 -0.04
N THR A 217 -19.87 16.71 -0.35
CA THR A 217 -19.69 17.49 -1.58
C THR A 217 -18.44 18.34 -1.45
N TRP A 218 -17.49 18.13 -2.35
CA TRP A 218 -16.20 18.79 -2.28
C TRP A 218 -15.60 18.97 -3.67
N THR A 219 -14.95 20.13 -3.88
CA THR A 219 -14.38 20.50 -5.17
C THR A 219 -12.87 20.53 -5.08
N LEU A 220 -12.23 20.01 -6.11
CA LEU A 220 -10.78 19.88 -6.20
C LEU A 220 -10.31 20.56 -7.50
N LEU A 221 -9.20 21.29 -7.42
CA LEU A 221 -8.50 21.74 -8.61
C LEU A 221 -7.65 20.60 -9.15
N SER A 222 -7.82 20.29 -10.44
CA SER A 222 -7.04 19.25 -11.09
C SER A 222 -5.69 19.81 -11.52
N THR A 223 -4.61 19.24 -11.00
CA THR A 223 -3.26 19.39 -11.55
C THR A 223 -2.76 18.06 -12.11
N ASN A 224 -1.59 18.06 -12.73
CA ASN A 224 -0.91 16.87 -13.24
C ASN A 224 0.40 16.56 -12.50
N GLN A 225 0.72 17.29 -11.42
CA GLN A 225 1.90 17.03 -10.60
C GLN A 225 1.47 16.44 -9.27
N PHE A 226 2.38 15.68 -8.65
CA PHE A 226 2.13 15.12 -7.33
C PHE A 226 3.38 15.16 -6.45
N TYR A 227 3.14 15.19 -5.14
CA TYR A 227 4.12 14.79 -4.14
C TYR A 227 3.69 13.53 -3.41
N ILE A 228 4.65 12.72 -2.99
CA ILE A 228 4.47 11.70 -1.95
C ILE A 228 5.38 12.08 -0.79
N GLY A 229 4.83 12.14 0.43
CA GLY A 229 5.54 12.51 1.65
C GLY A 229 5.65 14.03 1.92
N ARG A 230 4.92 14.87 1.19
CA ARG A 230 4.92 16.33 1.38
C ARG A 230 3.67 17.02 0.83
N HIS A 231 3.38 18.19 1.40
CA HIS A 231 2.68 19.29 0.74
C HIS A 231 3.28 20.65 1.16
N TYR A 232 2.86 21.76 0.53
CA TYR A 232 3.25 23.12 0.89
C TYR A 232 2.03 23.93 1.33
N SER A 233 2.11 24.60 2.48
CA SER A 233 1.14 25.61 2.91
C SER A 233 1.87 26.93 3.16
N GLY A 234 1.76 27.86 2.20
CA GLY A 234 2.62 29.04 2.17
C GLY A 234 4.11 28.66 2.17
N SER A 235 4.90 29.21 3.09
CA SER A 235 6.31 28.85 3.25
C SER A 235 6.56 27.56 4.05
N THR A 236 5.53 26.96 4.65
CA THR A 236 5.66 25.82 5.56
C THR A 236 5.45 24.50 4.82
N GLY A 237 6.40 23.57 4.94
CA GLY A 237 6.28 22.22 4.40
C GLY A 237 5.51 21.30 5.35
N LEU A 238 4.46 20.65 4.86
CA LEU A 238 3.71 19.60 5.57
C LEU A 238 4.37 18.23 5.32
N LEU A 239 5.59 18.07 5.82
CA LEU A 239 6.44 16.91 5.55
C LEU A 239 5.98 15.68 6.32
N TRP A 240 6.02 14.51 5.66
CA TRP A 240 5.73 13.24 6.31
C TRP A 240 6.90 12.77 7.17
N ASN A 241 6.61 12.35 8.40
CA ASN A 241 7.55 11.64 9.27
C ASN A 241 7.01 10.24 9.54
N GLY A 242 7.58 9.24 8.86
CA GLY A 242 7.07 7.88 8.91
C GLY A 242 7.33 7.10 7.64
N LEU A 243 6.65 5.96 7.54
CA LEU A 243 6.74 5.04 6.41
C LEU A 243 5.52 5.21 5.49
N ILE A 244 5.73 5.03 4.19
CA ILE A 244 4.67 4.94 3.17
C ILE A 244 4.97 3.70 2.31
N ASP A 245 3.93 2.98 1.93
CA ASP A 245 3.97 1.80 1.06
C ASP A 245 2.72 1.74 0.16
N GLU A 246 2.80 1.01 -0.96
CA GLU A 246 1.65 0.61 -1.80
C GLU A 246 0.73 1.78 -2.18
N VAL A 247 1.33 2.87 -2.66
CA VAL A 247 0.59 4.05 -3.12
C VAL A 247 0.00 3.74 -4.49
N SER A 248 -1.29 4.00 -4.68
CA SER A 248 -1.90 3.89 -6.00
C SER A 248 -2.97 4.94 -6.26
N VAL A 249 -3.09 5.35 -7.52
CA VAL A 249 -4.05 6.33 -8.00
C VAL A 249 -4.78 5.73 -9.19
N TYR A 250 -6.11 5.82 -9.18
CA TYR A 250 -7.01 5.38 -10.24
C TYR A 250 -7.89 6.54 -10.70
N SER A 251 -8.25 6.58 -11.98
CA SER A 251 -9.21 7.54 -12.54
C SER A 251 -10.67 7.08 -12.46
N ASP A 252 -10.98 6.23 -11.48
CA ASP A 252 -12.33 5.71 -11.24
C ASP A 252 -12.64 5.71 -9.74
N ALA A 253 -13.93 5.81 -9.41
CA ALA A 253 -14.42 5.67 -8.05
C ALA A 253 -14.58 4.19 -7.71
N LEU A 254 -13.50 3.56 -7.23
CA LEU A 254 -13.46 2.11 -6.98
C LEU A 254 -14.55 1.63 -6.01
N SER A 255 -15.16 0.49 -6.30
CA SER A 255 -16.09 -0.13 -5.35
C SER A 255 -15.39 -0.54 -4.05
N ILE A 256 -16.16 -0.71 -2.97
CA ILE A 256 -15.64 -1.21 -1.68
C ILE A 256 -14.91 -2.54 -1.86
N ALA A 257 -15.44 -3.45 -2.69
CA ALA A 257 -14.80 -4.74 -2.97
C ALA A 257 -13.40 -4.57 -3.59
N LYS A 258 -13.22 -3.63 -4.54
CA LYS A 258 -11.93 -3.31 -5.14
C LYS A 258 -10.96 -2.70 -4.11
N ILE A 259 -11.47 -1.89 -3.19
CA ILE A 259 -10.69 -1.29 -2.09
C ILE A 259 -10.23 -2.38 -1.10
N GLU A 260 -11.10 -3.32 -0.75
CA GLU A 260 -10.75 -4.47 0.09
C GLU A 260 -9.72 -5.37 -0.58
N GLU A 261 -9.82 -5.56 -1.91
CA GLU A 261 -8.83 -6.29 -2.69
C GLU A 261 -7.45 -5.63 -2.64
N LEU A 262 -7.38 -4.29 -2.78
CA LEU A 262 -6.16 -3.51 -2.63
C LEU A 262 -5.57 -3.62 -1.21
N TYR A 263 -6.42 -3.55 -0.19
CA TYR A 263 -6.02 -3.76 1.21
C TYR A 263 -5.36 -5.14 1.38
N THR A 264 -6.02 -6.21 0.91
CA THR A 264 -5.51 -7.58 1.04
C THR A 264 -4.20 -7.75 0.28
N LYS A 265 -4.10 -7.22 -0.94
CA LYS A 265 -2.88 -7.30 -1.75
C LYS A 265 -1.68 -6.66 -1.02
N GLY A 266 -1.83 -5.43 -0.53
CA GLY A 266 -0.76 -4.73 0.18
C GLY A 266 -0.38 -5.42 1.48
N SER A 267 -1.37 -5.81 2.30
CA SER A 267 -1.12 -6.50 3.58
C SER A 267 -0.53 -7.91 3.44
N GLN A 268 -0.60 -8.51 2.25
CA GLN A 268 -0.13 -9.87 2.02
C GLN A 268 1.01 -9.98 1.00
N LYS A 269 1.65 -8.87 0.54
CA LYS A 269 2.67 -8.86 -0.55
C LYS A 269 3.34 -10.23 -0.68
N LEU A 270 2.83 -11.06 -1.57
CA LEU A 270 3.32 -12.42 -1.72
C LEU A 270 4.59 -12.31 -2.55
N ILE A 271 5.69 -12.92 -2.08
CA ILE A 271 6.98 -12.94 -2.79
C ILE A 271 6.76 -13.45 -4.22
N ALA A 272 6.64 -12.52 -5.15
CA ALA A 272 6.39 -12.77 -6.56
C ALA A 272 7.56 -12.25 -7.39
N TYR A 273 8.79 -12.34 -6.91
CA TYR A 273 10.00 -12.23 -7.73
C TYR A 273 11.20 -12.81 -6.98
N GLU A 274 11.50 -14.09 -7.22
CA GLU A 274 12.89 -14.53 -7.19
C GLU A 274 13.40 -14.31 -8.62
N ARG A 275 14.40 -13.42 -8.75
CA ARG A 275 15.14 -13.20 -10.00
C ARG A 275 15.89 -14.46 -10.40
#